data_AF-A0A9D4E345-F1
#
_entry.id   AF-A0A9D4E345-F1
#
_cell.length_a   1.000
_cell.length_b   1.000
_cell.length_c   1.000
_cell.angle_alpha   90.00
_cell.angle_beta   90.00
_cell.angle_gamma   90.00
#
_symmetry.space_group_name_H-M   'P 1'
#
loop_
_entity.id
_entity.type
_entity.pdbx_description
1 polymer ?
#
loop_
_entity_poly.entity_id
_entity_poly.type
_entity_poly.pdbx_seq_one_letter_code
_entity_poly.pdbx_strand_id
1 'polypeptide(L)' 'MDGTFKRSGQLFTINAFVEREGASKQLPLVFVLMSRRTQADNEFVFRAVMERVGNVEVEGIVADFEVSF' A
#
# COMPACT_ATOMS: atom_id res chain seq x y z
N MET A 1 -1.53 -2.67 -34.16
CA MET A 1 -1.03 -2.55 -32.78
C MET A 1 -1.85 -1.44 -32.14
N ASP A 2 -2.67 -1.73 -31.14
CA ASP A 2 -3.72 -0.84 -30.62
C ASP A 2 -3.20 0.25 -29.66
N GLY A 3 -1.89 0.49 -29.58
CA GLY A 3 -1.33 1.58 -28.76
C GLY A 3 -1.60 1.46 -27.25
N THR A 4 -2.23 0.37 -26.80
CA THR A 4 -2.55 0.13 -25.41
C THR A 4 -1.26 -0.18 -24.67
N PHE A 5 -0.71 0.80 -23.97
CA PHE A 5 0.25 0.57 -22.90
C PHE A 5 -0.44 -0.26 -21.81
N LYS A 6 -0.38 -1.59 -21.92
CA LYS A 6 -0.71 -2.47 -20.81
C LYS A 6 0.30 -2.17 -19.72
N ARG A 7 -0.11 -1.45 -18.66
CA ARG A 7 0.71 -1.26 -17.46
C ARG A 7 1.15 -2.64 -16.97
N SER A 8 2.41 -3.00 -17.21
CA SER A 8 3.03 -4.17 -16.62
C SER A 8 3.37 -3.82 -15.17
N GLY A 9 2.35 -3.79 -14.32
CA GLY A 9 2.53 -3.60 -12.89
C GLY A 9 1.23 -3.27 -12.19
N GLN A 10 1.02 -3.92 -11.05
CA GLN A 10 -0.12 -3.64 -10.17
C GLN A 10 0.27 -2.56 -9.16
N LEU A 11 -0.71 -1.77 -8.74
CA LEU A 11 -0.51 -0.69 -7.79
C LEU A 11 -0.67 -1.23 -6.37
N PHE A 12 0.39 -1.15 -5.56
CA PHE A 12 0.32 -1.36 -4.11
C PHE A 12 0.16 -0.01 -3.42
N THR A 13 -0.80 0.09 -2.49
CA THR A 13 -1.07 1.33 -1.77
C THR A 13 -1.01 1.13 -0.26
N ILE A 14 -0.39 2.08 0.43
CA ILE A 14 -0.49 2.20 1.89
C ILE A 14 -1.32 3.43 2.17
N ASN A 15 -2.38 3.28 2.95
CA ASN A 15 -3.30 4.36 3.30
C ASN A 15 -3.24 4.63 4.80
N ALA A 16 -3.36 5.90 5.18
CA ALA A 16 -3.68 6.32 6.54
C ALA A 16 -5.20 6.36 6.72
N PHE A 17 -5.63 6.03 7.93
CA PHE A 17 -6.97 6.31 8.41
C PHE A 17 -6.84 7.39 9.48
N VAL A 18 -7.46 8.54 9.25
CA VAL A 18 -7.44 9.66 10.20
C VAL A 18 -8.84 9.81 10.77
N GLU A 19 -8.95 9.69 12.08
CA GLU A 19 -10.19 9.94 12.81
C GLU A 19 -10.17 11.33 13.42
N ARG A 20 -11.23 12.10 13.18
CA ARG A 20 -11.44 13.41 13.82
C ARG A 20 -12.92 13.64 14.02
N GLU A 21 -13.30 13.99 15.25
CA GLU A 21 -14.67 14.37 15.61
C GLU A 21 -15.73 13.32 15.19
N GLY A 22 -15.39 12.03 15.32
CA GLY A 22 -16.27 10.91 14.97
C GLY A 22 -16.36 10.59 13.49
N ALA A 23 -15.59 11.27 12.63
CA ALA A 23 -15.47 10.96 11.21
C ALA A 23 -14.11 10.32 10.92
N SER A 24 -14.11 9.21 10.18
CA SER A 24 -12.90 8.56 9.66
C SER A 24 -12.72 8.90 8.18
N LYS A 25 -11.49 9.27 7.78
CA LYS A 25 -11.12 9.47 6.38
C LYS A 25 -9.91 8.63 6.02
N GLN A 26 -10.00 7.96 4.88
CA GLN A 26 -8.88 7.25 4.26
C GLN A 26 -8.09 8.22 3.37
N LEU A 27 -6.78 8.28 3.58
CA LEU A 27 -5.86 9.11 2.81
C LEU A 27 -4.73 8.23 2.26
N PRO A 28 -4.48 8.23 0.93
CA PRO A 28 -3.36 7.48 0.40
C PRO A 28 -2.03 8.13 0.79
N LEU A 29 -1.13 7.34 1.37
CA LEU A 29 0.20 7.79 1.79
C LEU A 29 1.27 7.40 0.78
N VAL A 30 1.23 6.15 0.33
CA VAL A 30 2.27 5.58 -0.54
C VAL A 30 1.61 4.87 -1.71
N PHE A 31 2.11 5.15 -2.90
CA PHE A 31 1.78 4.44 -4.13
C PHE A 31 3.03 3.76 -4.67
N VAL A 32 2.99 2.45 -4.86
CA VAL A 32 4.11 1.68 -5.40
C VAL A 32 3.66 0.94 -6.64
N LEU A 33 4.33 1.21 -7.75
CA LEU A 33 4.14 0.44 -8.98
C LEU A 33 4.96 -0.84 -8.88
N MET A 34 4.27 -1.97 -8.71
CA MET A 34 4.89 -3.27 -8.47
C MET A 34 5.04 -4.04 -9.78
N SER A 35 6.23 -4.57 -10.07
CA SER A 35 6.43 -5.47 -11.21
C SER A 35 5.98 -6.91 -10.93
N ARG A 36 5.84 -7.29 -9.64
CA ARG A 36 5.49 -8.63 -9.14
C ARG A 36 4.67 -8.54 -7.84
N ARG A 37 3.98 -9.62 -7.45
CA ARG A 37 3.14 -9.71 -6.23
C ARG A 37 3.50 -10.93 -5.37
N THR A 38 4.78 -11.11 -5.05
CA THR A 38 5.17 -12.11 -4.06
C THR A 38 5.06 -11.53 -2.66
N GLN A 39 4.90 -12.40 -1.65
CA GLN A 39 4.99 -11.97 -0.25
C GLN A 39 6.30 -11.22 0.02
N ALA A 40 7.41 -11.69 -0.54
CA ALA A 40 8.72 -11.06 -0.39
C ALA A 40 8.76 -9.64 -0.99
N ASP A 41 8.10 -9.40 -2.12
CA ASP A 41 8.01 -8.05 -2.71
C ASP A 41 7.21 -7.09 -1.81
N ASN A 42 6.11 -7.56 -1.23
CA ASN A 42 5.29 -6.77 -0.30
C ASN A 42 6.08 -6.45 0.99
N GLU A 43 6.77 -7.44 1.57
CA GLU A 43 7.63 -7.24 2.75
C GLU A 43 8.76 -6.26 2.47
N PHE A 44 9.38 -6.33 1.29
CA PHE A 44 10.43 -5.40 0.88
C PHE A 44 9.92 -3.95 0.85
N VAL A 45 8.77 -3.72 0.23
CA VAL A 45 8.14 -2.39 0.18
C VAL A 45 7.83 -1.88 1.58
N PHE A 46 7.20 -2.72 2.41
CA PHE A 46 6.82 -2.33 3.76
C PHE A 46 8.04 -1.94 4.61
N ARG A 47 9.10 -2.76 4.60
CA ARG A 47 10.36 -2.45 5.30
C ARG A 47 10.98 -1.14 4.81
N ALA A 48 11.05 -0.95 3.50
CA ALA A 48 11.60 0.27 2.91
C ALA A 48 10.82 1.53 3.32
N VAL A 49 9.49 1.43 3.49
CA VAL A 49 8.67 2.52 4.02
C VAL A 49 8.98 2.76 5.50
N MET A 50 8.97 1.72 6.33
CA MET A 50 9.25 1.84 7.77
C MET A 50 10.63 2.46 8.06
N GLU A 51 11.66 2.08 7.31
CA GLU A 51 13.00 2.65 7.42
C GLU A 51 13.05 4.16 7.14
N ARG A 52 12.13 4.68 6.30
CA ARG A 52 12.10 6.10 5.90
C ARG A 52 11.21 6.96 6.79
N VAL A 53 10.11 6.39 7.30
CA VAL A 53 9.14 7.13 8.13
C VAL A 53 9.68 7.33 9.56
N GLY A 54 10.68 6.56 9.98
CA GLY A 54 11.28 6.66 11.31
C GLY A 54 10.39 6.05 12.39
N ASN A 55 10.46 6.56 13.63
CA ASN A 55 9.59 6.10 14.70
C ASN A 55 8.19 6.70 14.53
N VAL A 56 7.23 5.85 14.15
CA VAL A 56 5.80 6.16 14.06
C VAL A 56 5.05 5.39 15.13
N GLU A 57 4.20 6.08 15.89
CA GLU A 57 3.25 5.46 16.81
C GLU A 57 2.06 4.92 16.00
N VAL A 58 2.23 3.72 15.45
CA VAL A 58 1.17 3.06 14.68
C VAL A 58 0.11 2.52 15.64
N GLU A 59 -1.10 3.10 15.59
CA GLU A 59 -2.23 2.68 16.44
C GLU A 59 -2.92 1.40 15.92
N GLY A 60 -2.81 1.11 14.62
CA GLY A 60 -3.41 -0.07 14.02
C GLY A 60 -2.98 -0.30 12.58
N ILE A 61 -3.05 -1.55 12.13
CA ILE A 61 -2.77 -1.96 10.75
C ILE A 61 -4.03 -2.62 10.20
N VAL A 62 -4.52 -2.11 9.07
CA VAL A 62 -5.61 -2.71 8.30
C VAL A 62 -5.04 -3.19 6.98
N ALA A 63 -5.25 -4.47 6.67
CA ALA A 63 -4.83 -5.08 5.43
C ALA A 63 -6.05 -5.66 4.72
N ASP A 64 -6.21 -5.28 3.46
CA ASP A 64 -7.22 -5.86 2.58
C ASP A 64 -6.65 -7.15 1.97
N PHE A 65 -7.26 -8.29 2.30
CA PHE A 65 -6.85 -9.59 1.78
C PHE A 65 -7.93 -10.12 0.85
N GLU A 66 -7.61 -10.25 -0.43
CA GLU A 66 -8.38 -11.10 -1.32
C GLU A 66 -7.97 -12.56 -1.09
N VAL A 67 -8.91 -13.38 -0.63
CA VAL A 67 -8.74 -14.84 -0.62
C VAL A 67 -8.70 -15.29 -2.08
N SER A 68 -7.50 -15.58 -2.59
CA SER A 68 -7.36 -16.25 -3.88
C SER A 68 -7.65 -17.73 -3.67
N PHE A 69 -8.82 -18.18 -4.12
CA PHE A 69 -9.19 -19.61 -4.21
C PHE A 69 -8.45 -20.28 -5.37
#